data_AF-A0A3M1BHK4-F1
#
_entry.id   AF-A0A3M1BHK4-F1
#
_cell.length_a   1.000
_cell.length_b   1.000
_cell.length_c   1.000
_cell.angle_alpha   90.00
_cell.angle_beta   90.00
_cell.angle_gamma   90.00
#
_symmetry.space_group_name_H-M   'P 1'
#
loop_
_entity.id
_entity.type
_entity.pdbx_description
1 polymer ?
#
loop_
_entity_poly.entity_id
_entity_poly.type
_entity_poly.pdbx_seq_one_letter_code
_entity_poly.pdbx_strand_id
1 'polypeptide(L)'
;RRAGDETFVARLGGIGQVVGTFVEKNCGVETRVTVLGHLQRGGTPTPFDRWLATRYGAAAVRAVANGKLGYMVALRNSRVVEIPLDEALAVPKRVDIHGDGVLTARNLGIVFGDEVQPRS
;
A
#
# COMPACT_ATOMS: atom_id res chain seq x y z
N ARG A 1 -13.08 -3.11 -30.04
CA ARG A 1 -12.17 -2.42 -29.08
C ARG A 1 -13.04 -1.63 -28.12
N ARG A 2 -13.04 -1.93 -26.81
CA ARG A 2 -13.88 -1.22 -25.81
C ARG A 2 -13.10 -0.03 -25.23
N ALA A 3 -13.76 1.12 -25.13
CA ALA A 3 -13.23 2.38 -24.66
C ALA A 3 -13.21 2.46 -23.12
N GLY A 4 -12.33 1.71 -22.47
CA GLY A 4 -12.24 1.68 -21.00
C GLY A 4 -10.84 1.52 -20.39
N ASP A 5 -9.77 1.45 -21.19
CA ASP A 5 -8.45 0.99 -20.71
C ASP A 5 -7.39 2.09 -20.49
N GLU A 6 -7.77 3.37 -20.51
CA GLU A 6 -6.78 4.46 -20.35
C GLU A 6 -7.03 5.29 -19.09
N THR A 7 -6.80 4.69 -17.91
CA THR A 7 -6.50 5.49 -16.73
C THR A 7 -5.08 6.02 -16.87
N PHE A 8 -4.93 7.28 -17.28
CA PHE A 8 -3.64 7.97 -17.29
C PHE A 8 -3.16 8.16 -15.84
N VAL A 9 -2.37 7.22 -15.33
CA VAL A 9 -1.65 7.38 -14.07
C VAL A 9 -0.34 8.08 -14.41
N ALA A 10 -0.19 9.33 -13.97
CA ALA A 10 1.07 10.06 -14.13
C ALA A 10 2.22 9.21 -13.58
N ARG A 11 3.26 8.99 -14.39
CA ARG A 11 4.43 8.22 -13.97
C ARG A 11 5.29 9.09 -13.07
N LEU A 12 4.94 9.13 -11.79
CA LEU A 12 5.71 9.84 -10.76
C LEU A 12 6.99 9.03 -10.47
N GLY A 13 8.14 9.67 -10.57
CA GLY A 13 9.45 9.05 -10.35
C GLY A 13 10.51 10.09 -10.01
N GLY A 14 11.65 9.64 -9.49
CA GLY A 14 12.82 10.49 -9.25
C GLY A 14 12.83 11.27 -7.92
N ILE A 15 11.76 11.23 -7.12
CA ILE A 15 11.71 11.94 -5.82
C ILE A 15 12.85 11.52 -4.89
N GLY A 16 13.25 10.24 -4.92
CA GLY A 16 14.40 9.76 -4.14
C GLY A 16 15.69 10.48 -4.48
N GLN A 17 15.93 10.79 -5.77
CA GLN A 17 17.12 11.53 -6.18
C GLN A 17 17.07 12.99 -5.73
N VAL A 18 15.90 13.63 -5.85
CA VAL A 18 15.69 15.01 -5.40
C VAL A 18 15.95 15.12 -3.89
N VAL A 19 15.40 14.21 -3.09
CA VAL A 19 15.61 14.16 -1.64
C VAL A 19 17.07 13.85 -1.31
N GLY A 20 17.69 12.89 -1.99
CA GLY A 20 19.09 12.53 -1.75
C GLY A 20 20.05 13.70 -2.00
N THR A 21 19.89 14.39 -3.12
CA THR A 21 20.67 15.60 -3.42
C THR A 21 20.39 16.73 -2.42
N PHE A 22 19.16 16.87 -1.95
CA PHE A 22 18.82 17.84 -0.91
C PHE A 22 19.55 17.53 0.41
N VAL A 23 19.54 16.28 0.87
CA VAL A 23 20.23 15.88 2.11
C VAL A 23 21.74 16.09 2.00
N GLU A 24 22.37 15.66 0.91
CA GLU A 24 23.81 15.81 0.72
C GLU A 24 24.25 17.29 0.74
N LYS A 25 23.50 18.18 0.07
CA LYS A 25 23.78 19.62 0.03
C LYS A 25 23.61 20.31 1.39
N ASN A 26 22.61 19.92 2.16
CA ASN A 26 22.27 20.63 3.41
C ASN A 26 22.94 20.02 4.65
N CYS A 27 23.35 18.75 4.59
CA CYS A 27 23.90 18.03 5.72
C CYS A 27 25.37 17.62 5.53
N GLY A 28 25.93 17.73 4.32
CA GLY A 28 27.33 17.39 4.04
C GLY A 28 27.65 15.90 4.15
N VAL A 29 26.64 15.03 4.06
CA VAL A 29 26.77 13.57 4.16
C VAL A 29 26.60 12.91 2.80
N GLU A 30 27.52 12.00 2.45
CA GLU A 30 27.42 11.20 1.22
C GLU A 30 26.08 10.45 1.24
N THR A 31 25.24 10.70 0.24
CA THR A 31 23.88 10.15 0.19
C THR A 31 23.70 9.25 -1.01
N ARG A 32 23.33 7.98 -0.77
CA ARG A 32 23.05 7.00 -1.83
C ARG A 32 21.56 6.73 -1.93
N VAL A 33 21.04 6.80 -3.16
CA VAL A 33 19.63 6.54 -3.46
C VAL A 33 19.51 5.18 -4.13
N THR A 34 18.64 4.32 -3.61
CA THR A 34 18.32 3.02 -4.22
C THR A 34 16.84 2.95 -4.55
N VAL A 35 16.54 2.60 -5.81
CA VAL A 35 15.16 2.44 -6.31
C VAL A 35 14.95 0.97 -6.68
N LEU A 36 14.18 0.25 -5.86
CA LEU A 36 13.99 -1.20 -6.03
C LEU A 36 13.11 -1.55 -7.25
N GLY A 37 12.12 -0.71 -7.57
CA GLY A 37 11.30 -0.85 -8.78
C GLY A 37 10.65 -2.24 -8.93
N HIS A 38 10.85 -2.87 -10.09
CA HIS A 38 10.25 -4.17 -10.45
C HIS A 38 10.59 -5.31 -9.47
N LEU A 39 11.71 -5.20 -8.74
CA LEU A 39 12.11 -6.21 -7.76
C LEU A 39 11.02 -6.41 -6.69
N GLN A 40 10.30 -5.35 -6.30
CA GLN A 40 9.24 -5.42 -5.29
C GLN A 40 7.97 -6.14 -5.76
N ARG A 41 7.79 -6.32 -7.08
CA ARG A 41 6.62 -7.02 -7.65
C ARG A 41 6.95 -8.44 -8.09
N GLY A 42 8.22 -8.83 -8.01
CA GLY A 42 8.71 -10.17 -8.32
C GLY A 42 9.04 -10.96 -7.07
N GLY A 43 9.48 -12.20 -7.26
CA GLY A 43 9.86 -13.12 -6.17
C GLY A 43 8.76 -14.13 -5.85
N THR A 44 9.14 -15.19 -5.14
CA THR A 44 8.21 -16.23 -4.69
C THR A 44 7.34 -15.69 -3.56
N PRO A 45 6.00 -15.82 -3.64
CA PRO A 45 5.11 -15.36 -2.57
C PRO A 45 5.42 -16.06 -1.25
N THR A 46 5.30 -15.32 -0.15
CA THR A 46 5.55 -15.84 1.20
C THR A 46 4.51 -16.90 1.59
N PRO A 47 4.76 -17.73 2.62
CA PRO A 47 3.73 -18.63 3.15
C PRO A 47 2.42 -17.91 3.51
N PHE A 48 2.51 -16.70 4.05
CA PHE A 48 1.35 -15.87 4.36
C PHE A 48 0.59 -15.47 3.10
N ASP A 49 1.29 -15.00 2.06
CA ASP A 49 0.66 -14.60 0.79
C ASP A 49 -0.07 -15.79 0.15
N ARG A 50 0.56 -16.96 0.14
CA ARG A 50 -0.06 -18.19 -0.38
C ARG A 50 -1.31 -18.56 0.40
N TRP A 51 -1.24 -18.54 1.73
CA TRP A 51 -2.38 -18.83 2.59
C TRP A 51 -3.53 -17.84 2.38
N LEU A 52 -3.22 -16.54 2.32
CA LEU A 52 -4.21 -15.50 2.11
C LEU A 52 -4.85 -15.61 0.72
N ALA A 53 -4.06 -15.86 -0.33
CA ALA A 53 -4.57 -16.03 -1.69
C ALA A 53 -5.54 -17.23 -1.78
N THR A 54 -5.21 -18.36 -1.16
CA THR A 54 -6.11 -19.52 -1.10
C THR A 54 -7.41 -19.17 -0.39
N ARG A 55 -7.35 -18.47 0.75
CA ARG A 55 -8.54 -18.03 1.48
C ARG A 55 -9.42 -17.10 0.66
N TYR A 56 -8.82 -16.16 -0.07
CA TYR A 56 -9.54 -15.23 -0.95
C TYR A 56 -10.20 -15.95 -2.11
N GLY A 57 -9.48 -16.82 -2.82
CA GLY A 57 -10.04 -17.59 -3.94
C GLY A 57 -11.23 -18.45 -3.49
N ALA A 58 -11.09 -19.16 -2.37
CA ALA A 58 -12.18 -19.97 -1.82
C ALA A 58 -13.40 -19.12 -1.42
N ALA A 59 -13.19 -17.94 -0.85
CA ALA A 59 -14.28 -17.03 -0.50
C ALA A 59 -14.98 -16.45 -1.74
N ALA A 60 -14.23 -16.10 -2.78
CA ALA A 60 -14.81 -15.59 -4.02
C ALA A 60 -15.70 -16.65 -4.70
N VAL A 61 -15.25 -17.91 -4.75
CA VAL A 61 -16.05 -19.02 -5.29
C VAL A 61 -17.33 -19.22 -4.48
N ARG A 62 -17.26 -19.17 -3.13
CA ARG A 62 -18.46 -19.24 -2.29
C ARG A 62 -19.42 -18.08 -2.52
N ALA A 63 -18.91 -16.85 -2.68
CA ALA A 63 -19.75 -15.68 -2.96
C ALA A 63 -20.53 -15.85 -4.27
N VAL A 64 -19.84 -16.28 -5.34
CA VAL A 64 -20.46 -16.56 -6.65
C VAL A 64 -21.49 -17.69 -6.54
N ALA A 65 -21.18 -18.78 -5.85
CA ALA A 65 -22.11 -19.89 -5.65
C ALA A 65 -23.40 -19.47 -4.89
N ASN A 66 -23.29 -18.45 -4.03
CA ASN A 66 -24.42 -17.86 -3.31
C ASN A 66 -25.11 -16.73 -4.09
N GLY A 67 -24.82 -16.57 -5.39
CA GLY A 67 -25.42 -15.54 -6.25
C GLY A 67 -24.94 -14.12 -5.98
N LYS A 68 -23.89 -13.92 -5.18
CA LYS A 68 -23.34 -12.60 -4.87
C LYS A 68 -22.35 -12.17 -5.95
N LEU A 69 -22.85 -11.43 -6.94
CA LEU A 69 -22.06 -10.78 -7.98
C LEU A 69 -21.81 -9.31 -7.62
N GLY A 70 -20.69 -8.74 -8.10
CA GLY A 70 -20.36 -7.34 -7.84
C GLY A 70 -19.72 -7.06 -6.46
N TYR A 71 -19.22 -8.09 -5.79
CA TYR A 71 -18.53 -7.99 -4.50
C TYR A 71 -17.03 -8.29 -4.66
N MET A 72 -16.20 -7.56 -3.91
CA MET A 72 -14.78 -7.82 -3.71
C MET A 72 -14.58 -8.61 -2.41
N VAL A 73 -13.67 -9.58 -2.44
CA VAL A 73 -13.20 -10.26 -1.23
C VAL A 73 -12.03 -9.48 -0.62
N ALA A 74 -12.07 -9.24 0.68
CA ALA A 74 -11.03 -8.51 1.41
C ALA A 74 -10.73 -9.13 2.78
N LEU A 75 -9.62 -8.72 3.39
CA LEU A 75 -9.26 -9.05 4.77
C LEU A 75 -9.53 -7.84 5.67
N ARG A 76 -10.38 -8.02 6.68
CA ARG A 76 -10.67 -7.01 7.71
C ARG A 76 -10.55 -7.67 9.08
N ASN A 77 -9.66 -7.17 9.94
CA ASN A 77 -9.38 -7.72 11.27
C ASN A 77 -9.20 -9.26 11.25
N SER A 78 -8.31 -9.74 10.37
CA SER A 78 -7.98 -11.15 10.14
C SER A 78 -9.13 -12.04 9.61
N ARG A 79 -10.29 -11.47 9.33
CA ARG A 79 -11.45 -12.15 8.73
C ARG A 79 -11.59 -11.81 7.26
N VAL A 80 -11.92 -12.83 6.47
CA VAL A 80 -12.25 -12.66 5.06
C VAL A 80 -13.70 -12.18 4.98
N VAL A 81 -13.91 -11.06 4.31
CA VAL A 81 -15.20 -10.38 4.17
C VAL A 81 -15.50 -10.10 2.70
N GLU A 82 -16.79 -9.94 2.40
CA GLU A 82 -17.29 -9.51 1.09
C GLU A 82 -17.67 -8.03 1.20
N ILE A 83 -17.22 -7.21 0.25
CA ILE A 83 -17.47 -5.76 0.21
C ILE A 83 -18.05 -5.42 -1.16
N PRO A 84 -19.18 -4.71 -1.26
CA PRO A 84 -19.68 -4.19 -2.54
C PRO A 84 -18.59 -3.41 -3.30
N LEU A 85 -18.50 -3.58 -4.62
CA LEU A 85 -17.46 -2.92 -5.42
C LEU A 85 -17.55 -1.38 -5.40
N ASP A 86 -18.76 -0.83 -5.32
CA ASP A 86 -19.01 0.60 -5.17
C ASP A 86 -18.44 1.14 -3.84
N GLU A 87 -18.67 0.44 -2.73
CA GLU A 87 -18.04 0.76 -1.43
C GLU A 87 -16.52 0.64 -1.50
N ALA A 88 -16.01 -0.44 -2.12
CA ALA A 88 -14.58 -0.71 -2.22
C ALA A 88 -13.81 0.38 -2.99
N LEU A 89 -14.46 1.01 -3.96
CA LEU A 89 -13.87 2.05 -4.82
C LEU A 89 -14.15 3.47 -4.33
N ALA A 90 -15.01 3.66 -3.33
CA ALA A 90 -15.47 4.98 -2.89
C ALA A 90 -14.34 5.85 -2.30
N VAL A 91 -13.48 5.26 -1.46
CA VAL A 91 -12.43 6.00 -0.75
C VAL A 91 -11.12 5.22 -0.76
N PRO A 92 -10.02 5.79 -1.29
CA PRO A 92 -8.71 5.16 -1.21
C PRO A 92 -8.28 4.95 0.24
N LYS A 93 -7.78 3.75 0.56
CA LYS A 93 -7.18 3.47 1.87
C LYS A 93 -5.91 4.32 2.06
N ARG A 94 -5.96 5.27 2.99
CA ARG A 94 -4.79 6.08 3.39
C ARG A 94 -4.09 5.45 4.60
N VAL A 95 -2.82 5.80 4.77
CA VAL A 95 -2.10 5.51 6.01
C VAL A 95 -2.67 6.41 7.10
N ASP A 96 -3.00 5.81 8.24
CA ASP A 96 -3.33 6.56 9.44
C ASP A 96 -2.03 7.03 10.11
N ILE A 97 -1.77 8.34 10.06
CA ILE A 97 -0.56 8.96 10.62
C ILE A 97 -0.53 8.95 12.16
N HIS A 98 -1.67 8.70 12.80
CA HIS A 98 -1.79 8.55 14.24
C HIS A 98 -1.94 7.07 14.64
N GLY A 99 -1.91 6.16 13.68
CA GLY A 99 -2.04 4.73 13.92
C GLY A 99 -0.83 4.13 14.65
N ASP A 100 -1.06 3.02 15.34
CA ASP A 100 -0.06 2.34 16.17
C ASP A 100 1.26 2.05 15.45
N GLY A 101 1.21 1.65 14.17
CA GLY A 101 2.41 1.40 13.38
C GLY A 101 3.27 2.65 13.15
N VAL A 102 2.66 3.81 12.91
CA VAL A 102 3.37 5.08 12.73
C VAL A 102 3.92 5.57 14.06
N LEU A 103 3.13 5.46 15.14
CA LEU A 103 3.58 5.79 16.49
C LEU A 103 4.77 4.92 16.94
N THR A 104 4.70 3.61 16.70
CA THR A 104 5.78 2.67 16.99
C THR A 104 7.05 3.02 16.22
N ALA A 105 6.93 3.31 14.92
CA ALA A 105 8.07 3.73 14.11
C ALA A 105 8.73 5.00 14.67
N ARG A 106 7.94 6.02 15.05
CA ARG A 106 8.45 7.26 15.66
C ARG A 106 9.14 6.98 17.01
N ASN A 107 8.56 6.12 17.84
CA ASN A 107 9.17 5.75 19.13
C ASN A 107 10.51 5.02 18.97
N LEU A 108 10.74 4.37 17.82
CA LEU A 108 12.02 3.76 17.44
C LEU A 108 13.00 4.77 16.79
N GLY A 109 12.63 6.05 16.71
CA GLY A 109 13.44 7.11 16.11
C GLY A 109 13.31 7.25 14.59
N ILE A 110 12.33 6.59 13.95
CA ILE A 110 12.08 6.75 12.51
C ILE A 110 11.38 8.10 12.27
N VAL A 111 11.95 8.91 11.38
CA VAL A 111 11.41 10.22 10.97
C VAL A 111 10.82 10.13 9.57
N PHE A 112 9.61 10.67 9.39
CA PHE A 112 8.88 10.63 8.11
C PHE A 112 9.04 11.91 7.26
N GLY A 113 9.82 12.88 7.74
CA GLY A 113 10.05 14.16 7.07
C GLY A 113 8.86 15.12 7.16
N ASP A 114 8.03 14.96 8.19
CA ASP A 114 6.88 15.80 8.47
C ASP A 114 7.08 16.70 9.71
N GLU A 115 6.35 17.81 9.76
CA GLU A 115 6.26 18.65 10.96
C GLU A 115 5.47 17.89 12.02
N VAL A 116 6.17 17.34 13.00
CA VAL A 116 5.52 16.69 14.14
C VAL A 116 4.87 17.78 14.98
N GLN A 117 3.53 17.76 15.12
CA GLN A 117 2.88 18.58 16.13
C GLN A 117 3.47 18.22 17.50
N PRO A 118 4.01 19.19 18.27
CA PRO A 118 4.52 18.92 19.60
C PRO A 118 3.38 18.34 20.43
N ARG A 119 3.66 17.23 21.14
CA ARG A 119 2.73 16.75 22.17
C ARG A 119 2.59 17.86 23.21
N SER A 120 1.37 18.33 23.42
CA SER A 120 0.97 19.04 24.65
C SER A 120 1.14 18.13 25.85
#